data_AF-A0A845XBF4-F1
#
_entry.id   AF-A0A845XBF4-F1
#
_cell.length_a   1.000
_cell.length_b   1.000
_cell.length_c   1.000
_cell.angle_alpha   90.00
_cell.angle_beta   90.00
_cell.angle_gamma   90.00
#
_symmetry.space_group_name_H-M   'P 1'
#
loop_
_entity.id
_entity.type
_entity.pdbx_description
1 polymer ?
#
loop_
_entity_poly.entity_id
_entity_poly.type
_entity_poly.pdbx_seq_one_letter_code
_entity_poly.pdbx_strand_id
1 'polypeptide(L)' 'MAESKEKLLPSFDSTQELVDFFDEQDLGEYDLPEVQFDVDIQQRQHFVAVNERLMDRL' A
#
# COMPACT_ATOMS: atom_id res chain seq x y z
N MET A 1 -1.52 -26.37 4.57
CA MET A 1 -1.49 -25.09 3.84
C MET A 1 -2.57 -25.20 2.80
N ALA A 2 -3.60 -24.34 2.87
CA ALA A 2 -4.77 -24.45 2.02
C ALA A 2 -4.39 -24.02 0.60
N GLU A 3 -4.71 -24.84 -0.40
CA GLU A 3 -4.57 -24.49 -1.81
C GLU A 3 -5.59 -23.38 -2.12
N SER A 4 -5.12 -22.13 -2.22
CA SER A 4 -5.93 -21.02 -2.70
C SER A 4 -6.20 -21.24 -4.19
N LYS A 5 -7.47 -21.32 -4.57
CA LYS A 5 -7.87 -21.32 -5.99
C LYS A 5 -7.51 -19.97 -6.59
N GLU A 6 -6.39 -19.92 -7.30
CA GLU A 6 -5.94 -18.78 -8.09
C GLU A 6 -7.03 -18.38 -9.09
N LYS A 7 -7.65 -17.21 -8.88
CA LYS A 7 -8.60 -16.61 -9.83
C LYS A 7 -7.86 -15.66 -10.76
N LEU A 8 -8.15 -15.75 -12.06
CA LEU A 8 -7.68 -14.79 -13.06
C LEU A 8 -8.40 -13.45 -12.86
N LEU A 9 -7.71 -12.34 -13.13
CA LEU A 9 -8.30 -11.01 -13.13
C LEU A 9 -9.41 -10.90 -14.20
N PRO A 10 -10.59 -10.34 -13.86
CA PRO A 10 -11.64 -10.11 -14.83
C PRO A 10 -11.31 -8.96 -15.79
N SER A 11 -11.90 -8.99 -16.98
CA SER A 11 -11.90 -7.87 -17.93
C SER A 11 -13.12 -6.98 -17.70
N PHE A 12 -12.95 -5.65 -17.83
CA PHE A 12 -14.03 -4.68 -17.64
C PHE A 12 -14.30 -3.91 -18.94
N ASP A 13 -15.58 -3.65 -19.22
CA ASP A 13 -16.01 -2.91 -20.40
C ASP A 13 -16.18 -1.40 -20.10
N SER A 14 -16.16 -1.02 -18.82
CA SER A 14 -16.18 0.38 -18.39
C SER A 14 -15.34 0.65 -17.14
N THR A 15 -14.96 1.92 -16.95
CA THR A 15 -14.26 2.36 -15.74
C THR A 15 -15.12 2.22 -14.48
N GLN A 16 -16.45 2.32 -14.59
CA GLN A 16 -17.34 2.18 -13.44
C GLN A 16 -17.35 0.73 -12.92
N GLU A 17 -17.44 -0.25 -13.82
CA GLU A 17 -17.36 -1.68 -13.48
C GLU A 17 -16.04 -2.04 -12.80
N LEU A 18 -14.95 -1.40 -13.21
CA LEU A 18 -13.66 -1.53 -12.53
C LEU A 18 -13.77 -1.00 -11.10
N VAL A 19 -14.26 0.22 -10.90
CA VAL A 19 -14.39 0.80 -9.54
C VAL A 19 -15.25 -0.08 -8.64
N ASP A 20 -16.42 -0.51 -9.13
CA ASP A 20 -17.34 -1.36 -8.38
C ASP A 20 -16.69 -2.69 -7.99
N PHE A 21 -15.87 -3.28 -8.88
CA PHE A 21 -15.12 -4.49 -8.58
C PHE A 21 -14.09 -4.30 -7.47
N PHE A 22 -13.33 -3.20 -7.48
CA PHE A 22 -12.33 -2.92 -6.44
C PHE A 22 -12.95 -2.55 -5.09
N ASP A 23 -14.18 -2.02 -5.09
CA ASP A 23 -14.92 -1.71 -3.86
C ASP A 23 -15.53 -2.97 -3.21
N GLU A 24 -15.90 -3.98 -4.01
CA GLU A 24 -16.59 -5.16 -3.53
C GLU A 24 -15.68 -6.39 -3.32
N GLN A 25 -14.55 -6.48 -4.02
CA GLN A 25 -13.72 -7.70 -4.05
C GLN A 25 -12.35 -7.50 -3.40
N ASP A 26 -11.90 -8.49 -2.62
CA ASP A 26 -10.54 -8.54 -2.10
C ASP A 26 -9.57 -9.03 -3.19
N LEU A 27 -8.58 -8.20 -3.52
CA LEU A 27 -7.55 -8.51 -4.51
C LEU A 27 -6.60 -9.63 -4.08
N GLY A 28 -6.53 -9.93 -2.76
CA GLY A 28 -5.74 -11.04 -2.24
C GLY A 28 -6.23 -12.43 -2.67
N GLU A 29 -7.42 -12.53 -3.27
CA GLU A 29 -7.97 -13.77 -3.83
C GLU A 29 -7.56 -14.04 -5.29
N TYR A 30 -6.91 -13.08 -5.95
CA TYR A 30 -6.54 -13.17 -7.37
C TYR A 30 -5.05 -13.42 -7.53
N ASP A 31 -4.70 -14.16 -8.59
CA ASP A 31 -3.31 -14.39 -8.96
C ASP A 31 -2.76 -13.12 -9.64
N LEU A 32 -2.15 -12.26 -8.84
CA LEU A 32 -1.52 -11.02 -9.29
C LEU A 32 -0.07 -11.31 -9.69
N PRO A 33 0.38 -10.88 -10.89
CA PRO A 33 1.75 -11.10 -11.31
C PRO A 33 2.72 -10.40 -10.35
N GLU A 34 3.87 -11.02 -10.12
CA GLU A 34 4.95 -10.41 -9.37
C GLU A 34 5.44 -9.16 -10.12
N VAL A 35 5.35 -8.01 -9.47
CA VAL A 35 5.78 -6.72 -10.01
C VAL A 35 6.81 -6.09 -9.08
N GLN A 36 7.89 -5.59 -9.67
CA GLN A 36 8.88 -4.81 -8.95
C GLN A 36 8.42 -3.36 -8.90
N PHE A 37 8.03 -2.91 -7.71
CA PHE A 37 7.77 -1.49 -7.46
C PHE A 37 9.08 -0.81 -7.06
N ASP A 38 9.40 0.29 -7.73
CA ASP A 38 10.44 1.19 -7.25
C ASP A 38 9.84 2.07 -6.15
N VAL A 39 10.09 1.69 -4.89
CA VAL A 39 9.54 2.37 -3.72
C VAL A 39 10.66 3.12 -3.01
N ASP A 40 10.71 4.44 -3.18
CA ASP A 40 11.55 5.31 -2.38
C ASP A 40 10.79 5.76 -1.11
N ILE A 41 10.91 4.96 -0.03
CA ILE A 41 10.33 5.33 1.27
C ILE A 41 11.23 6.38 1.93
N GLN A 42 10.89 7.65 1.72
CA GLN A 42 11.61 8.75 2.38
C GLN A 42 11.27 8.83 3.87
N GLN A 43 12.29 8.74 4.72
CA GLN A 43 12.13 9.01 6.15
C GLN A 43 11.78 10.49 6.37
N ARG A 44 10.73 10.73 7.18
CA ARG A 44 10.38 12.08 7.61
C ARG A 44 11.48 12.62 8.52
N GLN A 45 12.22 13.62 8.03
CA GLN A 45 13.17 14.36 8.85
C GLN A 45 12.45 15.50 9.56
N HIS A 46 12.61 15.56 10.88
CA HIS A 46 12.06 16.64 11.71
C HIS A 46 13.22 17.42 12.32
N PHE A 47 13.28 18.72 12.05
CA PHE A 47 14.17 19.63 12.78
C PHE A 47 13.44 20.14 14.01
N VAL A 48 14.02 19.91 15.19
CA VAL A 48 13.52 20.43 16.47
C VAL A 48 14.52 21.43 17.02
N ALA A 49 14.04 22.60 17.43
CA ALA A 49 14.82 23.58 18.15
C ALA A 49 14.56 23.40 19.64
N VAL A 50 15.62 23.12 20.40
CA VAL A 50 15.55 22.95 21.86
C VAL A 50 16.14 24.19 22.53
N ASN A 51 15.49 24.67 23.59
CA ASN A 51 16.04 25.75 24.41
C ASN A 51 17.27 25.25 25.18
N GLU A 52 18.38 25.98 25.11
CA GLU A 52 19.65 25.65 25.76
C GLU A 52 19.48 25.27 27.24
N ARG A 53 18.68 26.04 27.99
CA ARG A 53 18.44 25.78 29.43
C ARG A 53 17.62 24.51 29.70
N LEU A 54 16.86 24.04 28.72
CA LEU A 54 16.11 22.79 28.80
C LEU A 54 17.04 21.60 28.52
N MET A 55 18.03 21.79 27.64
CA MET A 55 19.01 20.77 27.29
C MET A 55 19.90 20.39 28.48
N ASP A 56 20.25 21.36 29.33
CA ASP A 56 21.06 21.14 30.54
C ASP A 56 20.37 20.30 31.63
N ARG A 57 19.06 20.03 31.51
CA ARG A 57 18.26 19.29 32.50
C ARG A 57 17.89 17.87 32.06
N LEU A 58 18.29 17.46 30.85
CA LEU A 58 18.13 16.12 30.29
C LEU A 58 19.42 15.33 30.46
#